data_AF-E4YAQ5-F1
#
_entry.id   AF-E4YAQ5-F1
#
_cell.length_a   1.000
_cell.length_b   1.000
_cell.length_c   1.000
_cell.angle_alpha   90.00
_cell.angle_beta   90.00
_cell.angle_gamma   90.00
#
_symmetry.space_group_name_H-M   'P 1'
#
loop_
_entity.id
_entity.type
_entity.pdbx_description
1 polymer ?
#
loop_
_entity_poly.entity_id
_entity_poly.type
_entity_poly.pdbx_seq_one_letter_code
_entity_poly.pdbx_strand_id
1 'polypeptide(L)'
;MDEWTYFQCQLEVNEPVVYRIEAGVRSGQKIQLDDVSLVDRECYQEHFQLKNFTNWFAENQSSAYVYSPILKASTGHTYQVKITRGSSSLSTTVYLTNHANDNPDVFWPWVEQYVKIYLIEHRRTPVKDQMNHNYVWLTPDYESSANQKPTSERNPSHALITF
;
A
#
# COMPACT_ATOMS: atom_id res chain seq x y z
N MET A 1 8.42 22.42 -5.36
CA MET A 1 8.91 21.17 -4.73
C MET A 1 8.63 20.14 -5.80
N ASP A 2 9.67 19.76 -6.52
CA ASP A 2 9.55 19.02 -7.77
C ASP A 2 9.95 17.59 -7.42
N GLU A 3 8.95 16.76 -7.11
CA GLU A 3 9.15 15.39 -6.66
C GLU A 3 8.41 14.43 -7.59
N TRP A 4 9.11 13.35 -7.96
CA TRP A 4 8.50 12.27 -8.73
C TRP A 4 7.44 11.57 -7.88
N THR A 5 6.24 11.44 -8.45
CA THR A 5 5.11 10.76 -7.81
C THR A 5 4.73 9.55 -8.65
N TYR A 6 4.54 8.41 -8.00
CA TYR A 6 4.02 7.22 -8.65
C TYR A 6 2.52 7.37 -8.91
N PHE A 7 2.09 7.03 -10.13
CA PHE A 7 0.69 7.06 -10.54
C PHE A 7 0.35 5.78 -11.29
N GLN A 8 -0.87 5.28 -11.06
CA GLN A 8 -1.42 4.10 -11.72
C GLN A 8 -2.86 4.37 -12.13
N CYS A 9 -3.28 3.79 -13.26
CA CYS A 9 -4.62 3.93 -13.82
C CYS A 9 -5.12 2.57 -14.25
N GLN A 10 -6.26 2.13 -13.70
CA GLN A 10 -6.91 0.89 -14.13
C GLN A 10 -7.60 1.14 -15.46
N LEU A 11 -7.29 0.30 -16.45
CA LEU A 11 -7.91 0.33 -17.77
C LEU A 11 -8.68 -0.98 -17.98
N GLU A 12 -9.87 -0.87 -18.57
CA GLU A 12 -10.66 -2.02 -19.03
C GLU A 12 -10.76 -1.93 -20.55
N VAL A 13 -10.01 -2.79 -21.24
CA VAL A 13 -9.79 -2.70 -22.69
C VAL A 13 -10.28 -3.99 -23.36
N ASN A 14 -11.29 -3.89 -24.22
CA ASN A 14 -11.81 -5.05 -24.97
C ASN A 14 -11.44 -5.00 -26.47
N GLU A 15 -10.95 -3.87 -26.97
CA GLU A 15 -10.58 -3.65 -28.37
C GLU A 15 -9.34 -2.72 -28.43
N PRO A 16 -8.60 -2.65 -29.55
CA PRO A 16 -7.47 -1.72 -29.66
C PRO A 16 -7.91 -0.26 -29.46
N VAL A 17 -7.39 0.40 -28.43
CA VAL A 17 -7.70 1.80 -28.09
C VAL A 17 -6.43 2.64 -28.03
N VAL A 18 -6.56 3.92 -28.39
CA VAL A 18 -5.52 4.92 -28.16
C VAL A 18 -5.88 5.71 -26.91
N TYR A 19 -5.03 5.62 -25.89
CA TYR A 19 -5.16 6.43 -24.68
C TYR A 19 -4.40 7.74 -24.86
N ARG A 20 -5.08 8.87 -24.59
CA ARG A 20 -4.45 10.19 -24.49
C ARG A 20 -4.38 10.59 -23.03
N ILE A 21 -3.17 10.94 -22.56
CA ILE A 21 -2.97 11.57 -21.27
C ILE A 21 -3.02 13.09 -21.50
N GLU A 22 -4.03 13.74 -20.93
CA GLU A 22 -4.16 15.20 -20.93
C GLU A 22 -3.91 15.72 -19.52
N ALA A 23 -3.06 16.73 -19.41
CA ALA A 23 -2.75 17.34 -18.13
C ALA A 23 -2.76 18.86 -18.26
N GLY A 24 -3.57 19.53 -17.42
CA GLY A 24 -3.65 20.98 -17.37
C GLY A 24 -2.60 21.56 -16.44
N VAL A 25 -1.79 22.49 -16.95
CA VAL A 25 -0.81 23.24 -16.16
C VAL A 25 -1.13 24.72 -16.16
N ARG A 26 -0.87 25.42 -15.04
CA ARG A 26 -0.91 26.88 -15.02
C ARG A 26 0.29 27.42 -15.81
N SER A 27 0.16 28.67 -16.30
CA SER A 27 1.27 29.34 -17.00
C SER A 27 2.55 29.31 -16.15
N GLY A 28 3.67 28.90 -16.76
CA GLY A 28 4.97 28.75 -16.10
C GLY A 28 5.23 27.39 -15.43
N GLN A 29 4.24 26.49 -15.36
CA GLN A 29 4.42 25.13 -14.85
C GLN A 29 4.71 24.12 -15.98
N LYS A 30 5.40 23.04 -15.63
CA LYS A 30 5.69 21.92 -16.53
C LYS A 30 5.25 20.62 -15.86
N ILE A 31 4.79 19.67 -16.66
CA ILE A 31 4.59 18.29 -16.25
C ILE A 31 5.64 17.44 -16.95
N GLN A 32 6.28 16.58 -16.17
CA GLN A 32 7.23 15.60 -16.67
C GLN A 32 6.67 14.22 -16.37
N LEU A 33 6.69 13.36 -17.39
CA LEU A 33 6.31 11.96 -17.31
C LEU A 33 7.52 11.14 -17.74
N ASP A 34 7.82 10.10 -16.99
CA ASP A 34 8.93 9.18 -17.25
C ASP A 34 8.52 7.77 -16.81
N ASP A 35 9.23 6.74 -17.30
CA ASP A 35 9.03 5.32 -16.95
C ASP A 35 7.59 4.78 -17.11
N VAL A 36 6.86 5.26 -18.13
CA VAL A 36 5.48 4.81 -18.40
C VAL A 36 5.45 3.35 -18.83
N SER A 37 4.69 2.53 -18.09
CA SER A 37 4.53 1.11 -18.36
C SER A 37 3.04 0.75 -18.44
N LEU A 38 2.69 -0.08 -19.43
CA LEU A 38 1.36 -0.66 -19.60
C LEU A 38 1.48 -2.18 -19.43
N VAL A 39 0.69 -2.74 -18.53
CA VAL A 39 0.73 -4.17 -18.18
C VAL A 39 -0.69 -4.71 -18.02
N ASP A 40 -0.89 -5.96 -18.43
CA ASP A 40 -2.17 -6.67 -18.30
C ASP A 40 -2.29 -7.28 -16.90
N ARG A 41 -2.61 -6.44 -15.91
CA ARG A 41 -2.92 -6.83 -14.53
C ARG A 41 -3.71 -5.73 -13.83
N GLU A 42 -4.38 -6.09 -12.74
CA GLU A 42 -5.01 -5.11 -11.84
C GLU A 42 -3.96 -4.17 -11.23
N CYS A 43 -4.34 -2.90 -11.06
CA CYS A 43 -3.59 -1.94 -10.26
C CYS A 43 -3.55 -2.38 -8.78
N TYR A 44 -2.50 -1.97 -8.06
CA TYR A 44 -2.48 -2.15 -6.61
C TYR A 44 -3.64 -1.37 -5.98
N GLN A 45 -4.28 -1.88 -4.95
CA GLN A 45 -5.42 -1.17 -4.36
C GLN A 45 -4.99 0.17 -3.72
N GLU A 46 -3.86 0.15 -3.02
CA GLU A 46 -3.37 1.28 -2.24
C GLU A 46 -1.84 1.38 -2.38
N HIS A 47 -1.29 2.58 -2.19
CA HIS A 47 0.15 2.82 -2.19
C HIS A 47 0.58 3.62 -0.96
N PHE A 48 1.71 3.23 -0.38
CA PHE A 48 2.34 3.97 0.71
C PHE A 48 3.80 4.26 0.35
N GLN A 49 4.13 5.53 0.16
CA GLN A 49 5.48 5.97 -0.14
C GLN A 49 6.17 6.51 1.12
N LEU A 50 7.20 5.81 1.58
CA LEU A 50 8.09 6.29 2.62
C LEU A 50 9.22 7.13 2.01
N LYS A 51 9.12 8.44 2.19
CA LYS A 51 10.13 9.40 1.69
C LYS A 51 11.38 9.38 2.54
N ASN A 52 12.53 9.71 1.95
CA ASN A 52 13.85 9.73 2.60
C ASN A 52 14.17 8.42 3.35
N PHE A 53 13.75 7.28 2.78
CA PHE A 53 13.86 5.96 3.42
C PHE A 53 15.28 5.66 3.92
N THR A 54 16.31 5.92 3.11
CA THR A 54 17.72 5.65 3.49
C THR A 54 18.12 6.40 4.76
N ASN A 55 17.77 7.68 4.87
CA ASN A 55 18.09 8.49 6.06
C ASN A 55 17.27 8.00 7.26
N TRP A 56 15.97 7.76 7.06
CA TRP A 56 15.12 7.20 8.11
C TRP A 56 15.69 5.86 8.64
N PHE A 57 16.13 4.98 7.76
CA PHE A 57 16.69 3.68 8.14
C PHE A 57 18.08 3.81 8.80
N ALA A 58 18.92 4.75 8.39
CA ALA A 58 20.25 4.94 8.96
C ALA A 58 20.21 5.61 10.35
N GLU A 59 19.34 6.61 10.52
CA GLU A 59 19.32 7.47 11.71
C GLU A 59 18.49 6.90 12.86
N ASN A 60 17.51 6.05 12.56
CA ASN A 60 16.62 5.52 13.58
C ASN A 60 17.15 4.23 14.21
N GLN A 61 16.90 4.08 15.51
CA GLN A 61 17.23 2.86 16.25
C GLN A 61 16.38 1.66 15.81
N SER A 62 16.85 0.45 16.13
CA SER A 62 16.03 -0.76 16.01
C SER A 62 14.74 -0.57 16.82
N SER A 63 13.63 -1.10 16.32
CA SER A 63 12.24 -0.89 16.78
C SER A 63 11.58 0.44 16.42
N ALA A 64 12.29 1.40 15.83
CA ALA A 64 11.65 2.59 15.26
C ALA A 64 10.63 2.19 14.19
N TYR A 65 9.53 2.92 14.10
CA TYR A 65 8.45 2.57 13.19
C TYR A 65 7.79 3.80 12.58
N VAL A 66 7.13 3.57 11.45
CA VAL A 66 6.22 4.53 10.80
C VAL A 66 4.93 3.82 10.47
N TYR A 67 3.83 4.58 10.50
CA TYR A 67 2.55 4.11 10.01
C TYR A 67 2.28 4.70 8.62
N SER A 68 1.65 3.92 7.76
CA SER A 68 1.00 4.44 6.55
C SER A 68 -0.12 5.43 6.92
N PRO A 69 -0.65 6.19 5.96
CA PRO A 69 -2.00 6.74 6.10
C PRO A 69 -3.02 5.64 6.40
N ILE A 70 -4.23 6.02 6.82
CA ILE A 70 -5.34 5.08 6.90
C ILE A 70 -5.76 4.73 5.47
N LEU A 71 -5.69 3.45 5.15
CA LEU A 71 -5.99 2.87 3.84
C LEU A 71 -7.35 2.17 3.89
N LYS A 72 -7.96 1.94 2.71
CA LYS A 72 -9.28 1.32 2.62
C LYS A 72 -9.24 0.04 1.81
N ALA A 73 -9.76 -1.03 2.38
CA ALA A 73 -9.95 -2.30 1.68
C ALA A 73 -11.18 -2.25 0.76
N SER A 74 -11.22 -3.12 -0.25
CA SER A 74 -12.38 -3.27 -1.15
C SER A 74 -13.68 -3.64 -0.40
N THR A 75 -13.57 -4.29 0.75
CA THR A 75 -14.69 -4.64 1.65
C THR A 75 -15.16 -3.46 2.52
N GLY A 76 -14.61 -2.26 2.32
CA GLY A 76 -14.96 -1.06 3.08
C GLY A 76 -14.26 -0.90 4.42
N HIS A 77 -13.60 -1.95 4.92
CA HIS A 77 -12.75 -1.91 6.12
C HIS A 77 -11.60 -0.91 5.96
N THR A 78 -11.23 -0.26 7.05
CA THR A 78 -10.05 0.60 7.10
C THR A 78 -8.91 -0.09 7.81
N TYR A 79 -7.70 0.08 7.30
CA TYR A 79 -6.50 -0.52 7.87
C TYR A 79 -5.32 0.44 7.82
N GLN A 80 -4.29 0.13 8.60
CA GLN A 80 -3.03 0.85 8.60
C GLN A 80 -1.87 -0.14 8.62
N VAL A 81 -0.80 0.22 7.91
CA VAL A 81 0.40 -0.59 7.81
C VAL A 81 1.50 0.05 8.63
N LYS A 82 2.05 -0.69 9.59
CA LYS A 82 3.23 -0.29 10.38
C LYS A 82 4.47 -0.90 9.75
N ILE A 83 5.44 -0.06 9.40
CA ILE A 83 6.78 -0.51 9.04
C ILE A 83 7.68 -0.30 10.24
N THR A 84 8.27 -1.36 10.77
CA THR A 84 9.19 -1.33 11.92
C THR A 84 10.58 -1.72 11.46
N ARG A 85 11.57 -0.90 11.80
CA ARG A 85 12.98 -1.14 11.52
C ARG A 85 13.53 -2.21 12.47
N GLY A 86 14.11 -3.28 11.92
CA GLY A 86 14.92 -4.26 12.64
C GLY A 86 16.39 -3.84 12.74
N SER A 87 17.28 -4.72 13.21
CA SER A 87 18.72 -4.46 13.22
C SER A 87 19.31 -4.40 11.80
N SER A 88 18.84 -5.29 10.92
CA SER A 88 19.29 -5.42 9.52
C SER A 88 18.14 -5.77 8.58
N SER A 89 16.91 -5.55 9.01
CA SER A 89 15.68 -5.94 8.32
C SER A 89 14.61 -4.87 8.46
N LEU A 90 13.57 -4.97 7.65
CA LEU A 90 12.31 -4.28 7.90
C LEU A 90 11.27 -5.29 8.32
N SER A 91 10.32 -4.87 9.13
CA SER A 91 9.12 -5.66 9.34
C SER A 91 7.86 -4.85 9.09
N THR A 92 6.84 -5.51 8.57
CA THR A 92 5.56 -4.90 8.25
C THR A 92 4.43 -5.58 9.01
N THR A 93 3.56 -4.78 9.61
CA THR A 93 2.36 -5.24 10.32
C THR A 93 1.12 -4.50 9.88
N VAL A 94 0.05 -5.24 9.64
CA VAL A 94 -1.26 -4.70 9.29
C VAL A 94 -2.15 -4.64 10.53
N TYR A 95 -2.89 -3.54 10.65
CA TYR A 95 -3.85 -3.28 11.72
C TYR A 95 -5.18 -2.83 11.12
N LEU A 96 -6.29 -3.46 11.49
CA LEU A 96 -7.61 -2.88 11.26
C LEU A 96 -7.80 -1.65 12.15
N THR A 97 -8.46 -0.61 11.63
CA THR A 97 -8.72 0.65 12.32
C THR A 97 -10.20 0.92 12.50
N ASN A 98 -10.57 1.68 13.53
CA ASN A 98 -11.97 1.98 13.85
C ASN A 98 -12.66 2.97 12.89
N HIS A 99 -11.97 3.50 11.89
CA HIS A 99 -12.49 4.54 11.00
C HIS A 99 -13.65 4.08 10.10
N ALA A 100 -13.80 2.77 9.91
CA ALA A 100 -14.92 2.15 9.19
C ALA A 100 -16.06 1.67 10.11
N ASN A 101 -15.96 1.87 11.43
CA ASN A 101 -16.89 1.23 12.38
C ASN A 101 -18.34 1.67 12.25
N ASP A 102 -18.58 2.91 11.84
CA ASP A 102 -19.91 3.48 11.68
C ASP A 102 -20.50 3.21 10.29
N ASN A 103 -19.74 2.55 9.41
CA ASN A 103 -20.23 2.16 8.10
C ASN A 103 -21.11 0.89 8.23
N PRO A 104 -22.42 0.97 7.95
CA PRO A 104 -23.31 -0.18 8.08
C PRO A 104 -23.02 -1.30 7.06
N ASP A 105 -22.32 -0.98 5.97
CA ASP A 105 -22.01 -1.93 4.89
C ASP A 105 -20.73 -2.74 5.17
N VAL A 106 -20.05 -2.49 6.30
CA VAL A 106 -18.80 -3.17 6.68
C VAL A 106 -19.12 -4.31 7.66
N PHE A 107 -18.95 -5.54 7.17
CA PHE A 107 -19.21 -6.75 7.93
C PHE A 107 -18.00 -7.20 8.75
N TRP A 108 -18.23 -7.54 10.02
CA TRP A 108 -17.22 -8.05 10.94
C TRP A 108 -17.54 -9.49 11.37
N PRO A 109 -16.54 -10.36 11.59
CA PRO A 109 -15.09 -10.09 11.52
C PRO A 109 -14.54 -10.04 10.09
N TRP A 110 -13.38 -9.39 9.91
CA TRP A 110 -12.67 -9.29 8.63
C TRP A 110 -11.86 -10.56 8.36
N VAL A 111 -12.51 -11.57 7.78
CA VAL A 111 -11.96 -12.91 7.57
C VAL A 111 -12.04 -13.34 6.10
N GLU A 112 -11.31 -14.40 5.76
CA GLU A 112 -11.24 -14.97 4.39
C GLU A 112 -10.72 -13.97 3.33
N GLN A 113 -9.91 -13.01 3.77
CA GLN A 113 -9.31 -12.01 2.89
C GLN A 113 -7.86 -12.37 2.59
N TYR A 114 -7.45 -12.12 1.34
CA TYR A 114 -6.05 -12.18 0.92
C TYR A 114 -5.46 -10.77 0.93
N VAL A 115 -4.57 -10.51 1.89
CA VAL A 115 -3.81 -9.27 1.93
C VAL A 115 -2.47 -9.50 1.25
N LYS A 116 -2.22 -8.75 0.17
CA LYS A 116 -0.96 -8.79 -0.57
C LYS A 116 -0.20 -7.50 -0.33
N ILE A 117 1.04 -7.60 0.16
CA ILE A 117 1.92 -6.46 0.37
C ILE A 117 3.10 -6.60 -0.60
N TYR A 118 3.35 -5.52 -1.35
CA TYR A 118 4.45 -5.44 -2.30
C TYR A 118 5.42 -4.36 -1.86
N LEU A 119 6.69 -4.72 -1.67
CA LEU A 119 7.79 -3.76 -1.67
C LEU A 119 8.26 -3.60 -3.11
N ILE A 120 7.93 -2.46 -3.70
CA ILE A 120 8.14 -2.19 -5.11
C ILE A 120 9.58 -1.70 -5.34
N GLU A 121 10.29 -2.37 -6.25
CA GLU A 121 11.59 -1.92 -6.74
C GLU A 121 11.38 -0.78 -7.74
N HIS A 122 11.61 0.45 -7.30
CA HIS A 122 11.56 1.64 -8.14
C HIS A 122 12.94 2.02 -8.69
N ARG A 123 13.64 1.07 -9.33
CA ARG A 123 14.77 1.41 -10.21
C ARG A 123 14.24 1.71 -11.61
N ARG A 124 15.00 2.46 -12.42
CA ARG A 124 14.74 2.69 -13.86
C ARG A 124 14.91 1.39 -14.66
N THR A 125 14.11 0.41 -14.30
CA THR A 125 14.12 -0.96 -14.77
C THR A 125 12.72 -1.22 -15.35
N PRO A 126 12.62 -1.71 -16.59
CA PRO A 126 11.32 -2.05 -17.16
C PRO A 126 10.52 -2.98 -16.24
N VAL A 127 9.19 -2.84 -16.19
CA VAL A 127 8.34 -3.63 -15.26
C VAL A 127 8.57 -5.15 -15.38
N LYS A 128 8.89 -5.65 -16.58
CA LYS A 128 9.21 -7.07 -16.81
C LYS A 128 10.47 -7.57 -16.08
N ASP A 129 11.38 -6.66 -15.74
CA ASP A 129 12.68 -6.96 -15.13
C ASP A 129 12.71 -6.56 -13.64
N GLN A 130 11.60 -6.04 -13.08
CA GLN A 130 11.51 -5.66 -11.67
C GLN A 130 11.42 -6.90 -10.75
N MET A 131 12.18 -6.89 -9.66
CA MET A 131 12.17 -7.93 -8.64
C MET A 131 11.49 -7.44 -7.36
N ASN A 132 10.19 -7.14 -7.47
CA ASN A 132 9.38 -6.72 -6.33
C ASN A 132 9.33 -7.84 -5.28
N HIS A 133 9.54 -7.50 -4.01
CA HIS A 133 9.31 -8.47 -2.93
C HIS A 133 7.82 -8.46 -2.62
N ASN A 134 7.18 -9.62 -2.71
CA ASN A 134 5.77 -9.77 -2.41
C ASN A 134 5.56 -10.71 -1.23
N TYR A 135 4.59 -10.36 -0.40
CA TYR A 135 4.10 -11.22 0.66
C TYR A 135 2.59 -11.31 0.55
N VAL A 136 2.07 -12.53 0.71
CA VAL A 136 0.63 -12.80 0.72
C VAL A 136 0.30 -13.42 2.05
N TRP A 137 -0.72 -12.88 2.70
CA TRP A 137 -1.25 -13.44 3.92
C TRP A 137 -2.76 -13.49 3.89
N LEU A 138 -3.26 -14.49 4.58
CA LEU A 138 -4.67 -14.78 4.76
C LEU A 138 -5.08 -14.27 6.13
N THR A 139 -6.09 -13.41 6.19
CA THR A 139 -6.66 -12.98 7.48
C THR A 139 -7.05 -14.23 8.29
N PRO A 140 -6.67 -14.33 9.58
CA PRO A 140 -6.84 -15.51 10.40
C PRO A 140 -8.33 -15.85 10.64
N ASP A 141 -8.56 -16.89 11.43
CA ASP A 141 -9.90 -17.39 11.74
C ASP A 141 -10.83 -16.34 12.40
N TYR A 142 -12.11 -16.69 12.45
CA TYR A 142 -13.21 -15.89 12.99
C TYR A 142 -13.04 -15.48 14.46
N GLU A 143 -12.23 -16.21 15.22
CA GLU A 143 -12.04 -15.99 16.66
C GLU A 143 -10.88 -15.02 16.96
N SER A 144 -10.05 -14.68 15.97
CA SER A 144 -8.93 -13.78 16.16
C SER A 144 -9.39 -12.38 16.54
N SER A 145 -8.93 -11.89 17.69
CA SER A 145 -9.17 -10.50 18.15
C SER A 145 -8.62 -9.46 17.18
N ALA A 146 -7.66 -9.83 16.34
CA ALA A 146 -7.17 -8.99 15.27
C ALA A 146 -8.30 -8.70 14.26
N ASN A 147 -9.13 -9.68 13.89
CA ASN A 147 -10.13 -9.53 12.83
C ASN A 147 -11.47 -8.93 13.30
N GLN A 148 -11.65 -8.73 14.61
CA GLN A 148 -12.89 -8.21 15.18
C GLN A 148 -13.09 -6.73 14.88
N LYS A 149 -14.30 -6.22 15.12
CA LYS A 149 -14.55 -4.77 15.04
C LYS A 149 -13.66 -4.02 16.05
N PRO A 150 -12.81 -3.07 15.63
CA PRO A 150 -11.93 -2.34 16.52
C PRO A 150 -12.68 -1.59 17.60
N THR A 151 -12.32 -1.86 18.86
CA THR A 151 -12.84 -1.12 20.03
C THR A 151 -11.96 0.07 20.42
N SER A 152 -10.78 0.19 19.79
CA SER A 152 -9.85 1.31 19.92
C SER A 152 -9.35 1.75 18.54
N GLU A 153 -8.40 2.70 18.45
CA GLU A 153 -7.88 3.20 17.17
C GLU A 153 -7.42 2.08 16.22
N ARG A 154 -6.82 1.02 16.79
CA ARG A 154 -6.33 -0.16 16.06
C ARG A 154 -6.62 -1.43 16.83
N ASN A 155 -6.81 -2.55 16.13
CA ASN A 155 -6.81 -3.87 16.74
C ASN A 155 -5.40 -4.33 17.18
N PRO A 156 -5.28 -5.46 17.90
CA PRO A 156 -4.02 -6.18 18.02
C PRO A 156 -3.38 -6.47 16.65
N SER A 157 -2.06 -6.59 16.61
CA SER A 157 -1.31 -6.81 15.36
C SER A 157 -1.78 -8.07 14.63
N HIS A 158 -2.04 -7.97 13.33
CA HIS A 158 -2.52 -9.11 12.55
C HIS A 158 -1.42 -9.99 11.94
N ALA A 159 -0.33 -9.40 11.46
CA ALA A 159 0.73 -10.10 10.75
C ALA A 159 2.08 -9.43 11.02
N LEU A 160 3.15 -10.20 11.21
CA LEU A 160 4.52 -9.68 11.22
C LEU A 160 5.25 -10.29 10.04
N ILE A 161 5.66 -9.44 9.11
CA ILE A 161 6.37 -9.84 7.89
C ILE A 161 7.75 -9.26 8.00
N THR A 162 8.81 -10.04 7.85
CA THR A 162 10.19 -9.53 7.89
C THR A 162 10.80 -9.60 6.49
N PHE A 163 11.39 -8.50 6.05
CA PHE A 163 12.16 -8.33 4.81
C PHE A 163 13.64 -8.18 5.15
#